data_AF-A0A5C6CZG5-F1
#
_entry.id   AF-A0A5C6CZG5-F1
#
_cell.length_a   1.000
_cell.length_b   1.000
_cell.length_c   1.000
_cell.angle_alpha   90.00
_cell.angle_beta   90.00
_cell.angle_gamma   90.00
#
_symmetry.space_group_name_H-M   'P 1'
#
loop_
_entity.id
_entity.type
_entity.pdbx_description
1 polymer ?
#
loop_
_entity_poly.entity_id
_entity_poly.type
_entity_poly.pdbx_seq_one_letter_code
_entity_poly.pdbx_strand_id
1 'polypeptide(L)'
;MVNILGSGPATTTLNNVTLDVGSTANQGNTTDSIITGGLTNNGTWELNGTNSPTDLTFHGGIALNGTGSVVMNNAAPTANRILTDGSTMTHGANHTIRGAGQLLDDGGGMINNGTIIADQANAMEIDPDDTLAFTNNGTMQATGTGGFLFNGGTFTNTGQTIDIQTGSKLNLGDTALLDGGTLKTTGTGVVNILGSGPATTTLNNVTLDVGSTANQGNTTDSIITGGLTNNGTWELNGTNSPTDLTFHGGIALNGTGSVVMNNAAPSVNRILTDGSTMTHGANHTIEGAGQIIASVVNNGTIHANQSNQLQLSTNNKTNNGLMKASSGGTLRALTDVDIDGTGSWEADGGKIQLDSGVDVTTTGSIKVLNGGELELNSANMTGSDLTVDSGGILDINSGIALSGNYLYSITDESDAEWGASSTLQMNGFNSFLELGGNDLGTDPFNHTGDFLGFSNNFDLTELIIGSNAQVHMIDFFDNGNRGGISGFAEALYVDTLTFYDTSGFLNLNGLHLYYNTINGDTSQIIDVPAPPLSQPVPEPATVALLGIGLAGLGGAALRRRIRRKRDDNKG
;
A
#
# COMPACT_ATOMS: atom_id res chain seq x y z
N MET A 1 53.94 -4.66 11.79
CA MET A 1 53.18 -3.48 12.21
C MET A 1 54.02 -2.25 11.90
N VAL A 2 53.51 -1.34 11.09
CA VAL A 2 54.07 -0.02 10.79
C VAL A 2 53.17 1.00 11.49
N ASN A 3 53.73 1.83 12.36
CA ASN A 3 52.98 2.91 12.98
C ASN A 3 53.15 4.16 12.12
N ILE A 4 52.04 4.73 11.66
CA ILE A 4 52.04 6.04 11.01
C ILE A 4 51.98 7.06 12.14
N LEU A 5 53.05 7.83 12.27
CA LEU A 5 53.23 8.78 13.35
C LEU A 5 53.12 10.20 12.80
N GLY A 6 52.16 10.96 13.32
CA GLY A 6 52.06 12.41 13.16
C GLY A 6 51.58 13.01 14.48
N SER A 7 52.09 14.19 14.85
CA SER A 7 51.57 14.95 15.99
C SER A 7 51.08 16.30 15.47
N GLY A 8 49.77 16.58 15.60
CA GLY A 8 49.17 17.78 15.02
C GLY A 8 49.00 17.70 13.49
N PRO A 9 48.90 18.82 12.76
CA PRO A 9 48.61 18.85 11.31
C PRO A 9 49.74 18.32 10.41
N ALA A 10 50.66 17.51 10.95
CA ALA A 10 51.76 16.90 10.21
C ALA A 10 51.23 15.72 9.39
N THR A 11 50.92 16.00 8.12
CA THR A 11 50.41 15.02 7.16
C THR A 11 51.52 14.13 6.62
N THR A 12 51.33 12.81 6.63
CA THR A 12 52.27 11.87 6.00
C THR A 12 51.87 11.64 4.54
N THR A 13 52.70 12.08 3.58
CA THR A 13 52.48 11.75 2.16
C THR A 13 53.12 10.41 1.81
N LEU A 14 52.30 9.49 1.29
CA LEU A 14 52.70 8.17 0.81
C LEU A 14 52.48 8.10 -0.70
N ASN A 15 53.52 7.69 -1.43
CA ASN A 15 53.48 7.64 -2.89
C ASN A 15 53.74 6.22 -3.40
N ASN A 16 52.77 5.64 -4.12
CA ASN A 16 52.87 4.32 -4.73
C ASN A 16 53.27 3.21 -3.73
N VAL A 17 52.52 3.13 -2.62
CA VAL A 17 52.82 2.24 -1.50
C VAL A 17 52.14 0.88 -1.67
N THR A 18 52.85 -0.19 -1.30
CA THR A 18 52.28 -1.53 -1.12
C THR A 18 52.39 -1.94 0.35
N LEU A 19 51.28 -2.34 0.95
CA LEU A 19 51.24 -2.99 2.27
C LEU A 19 51.08 -4.50 2.06
N ASP A 20 52.11 -5.28 2.39
CA ASP A 20 52.12 -6.71 2.11
C ASP A 20 51.14 -7.51 3.00
N VAL A 21 50.78 -8.71 2.54
CA VAL A 21 49.95 -9.66 3.28
C VAL A 21 50.52 -9.89 4.69
N GLY A 22 49.65 -9.86 5.69
CA GLY A 22 50.02 -10.03 7.11
C GLY A 22 50.66 -8.78 7.74
N SER A 23 50.86 -7.70 6.99
CA SER A 23 51.28 -6.42 7.55
C SER A 23 50.09 -5.64 8.10
N THR A 24 50.35 -4.86 9.15
CA THR A 24 49.39 -3.90 9.73
C THR A 24 49.99 -2.50 9.64
N ALA A 25 49.29 -1.55 9.04
CA ALA A 25 49.54 -0.12 9.17
C ALA A 25 48.58 0.45 10.22
N ASN A 26 49.11 1.06 11.28
CA ASN A 26 48.32 1.64 12.35
C ASN A 26 48.39 3.16 12.26
N GLN A 27 47.26 3.80 11.92
CA GLN A 27 47.10 5.25 11.85
C GLN A 27 46.36 5.71 13.11
N GLY A 28 47.13 6.31 14.04
CA GLY A 28 46.60 6.76 15.33
C GLY A 28 45.76 8.04 15.23
N ASN A 29 44.99 8.30 16.29
CA ASN A 29 44.19 9.52 16.45
C ASN A 29 44.95 10.78 16.02
N THR A 30 44.29 11.69 15.30
CA THR A 30 44.83 12.98 14.81
C THR A 30 46.01 12.87 13.85
N THR A 31 46.27 11.68 13.30
CA THR A 31 47.30 11.48 12.29
C THR A 31 46.67 11.41 10.92
N ASP A 32 47.06 12.29 10.01
CA ASP A 32 46.54 12.31 8.63
C ASP A 32 47.56 11.72 7.65
N SER A 33 47.06 10.98 6.66
CA SER A 33 47.84 10.39 5.58
C SER A 33 47.30 10.82 4.22
N ILE A 34 48.17 11.30 3.35
CA ILE A 34 47.87 11.59 1.95
C ILE A 34 48.45 10.49 1.08
N ILE A 35 47.60 9.80 0.32
CA ILE A 35 48.01 8.83 -0.69
C ILE A 35 48.10 9.52 -2.05
N THR A 36 49.23 9.34 -2.71
CA THR A 36 49.51 9.74 -4.09
C THR A 36 50.02 8.52 -4.87
N GLY A 37 49.84 8.50 -6.20
CA GLY A 37 50.38 7.41 -7.03
C GLY A 37 49.81 6.00 -6.79
N GLY A 38 48.74 5.87 -5.99
CA GLY A 38 48.06 4.60 -5.67
C GLY A 38 48.50 3.94 -4.35
N LEU A 39 47.60 3.13 -3.78
CA LEU A 39 47.87 2.27 -2.62
C LEU A 39 47.42 0.84 -2.95
N THR A 40 48.35 -0.12 -2.86
CA THR A 40 48.03 -1.55 -2.88
C THR A 40 48.07 -2.09 -1.46
N ASN A 41 46.92 -2.22 -0.81
CA ASN A 41 46.80 -2.78 0.52
C ASN A 41 46.43 -4.27 0.46
N ASN A 42 47.39 -5.14 0.73
CA ASN A 42 47.16 -6.58 0.92
C ASN A 42 47.13 -6.99 2.40
N GLY A 43 47.36 -6.04 3.31
CA GLY A 43 47.36 -6.22 4.76
C GLY A 43 46.16 -5.56 5.44
N THR A 44 46.35 -5.07 6.66
CA THR A 44 45.33 -4.34 7.42
C THR A 44 45.78 -2.91 7.66
N TRP A 45 44.98 -1.93 7.26
CA TRP A 45 45.16 -0.54 7.61
C TRP A 45 44.14 -0.15 8.67
N GLU A 46 44.59 0.15 9.88
CA GLU A 46 43.72 0.55 10.99
C GLU A 46 43.65 2.08 11.07
N LEU A 47 42.44 2.64 11.00
CA LEU A 47 42.16 4.04 11.35
C LEU A 47 41.63 4.06 12.79
N ASN A 48 42.45 4.57 13.70
CA ASN A 48 42.24 4.54 15.15
C ASN A 48 41.96 5.94 15.71
N GLY A 49 41.06 6.69 15.06
CA GLY A 49 40.53 7.95 15.54
C GLY A 49 39.71 7.78 16.82
N THR A 50 39.50 8.88 17.55
CA THR A 50 38.73 8.88 18.80
C THR A 50 37.82 10.09 18.91
N ASN A 51 38.40 11.29 18.94
CA ASN A 51 37.69 12.54 19.27
C ASN A 51 38.02 13.68 18.30
N SER A 52 38.79 13.41 17.25
CA SER A 52 39.20 14.37 16.23
C SER A 52 39.46 13.62 14.93
N PRO A 53 39.38 14.30 13.77
CA PRO A 53 39.62 13.68 12.49
C PRO A 53 40.98 12.97 12.42
N THR A 54 40.96 11.82 11.75
CA THR A 54 42.10 10.97 11.44
C THR A 54 41.89 10.55 10.00
N ASP A 55 42.56 11.24 9.08
CA ASP A 55 42.17 11.22 7.68
C ASP A 55 43.08 10.34 6.82
N LEU A 56 42.50 9.50 5.99
CA LEU A 56 43.18 8.83 4.89
C LEU A 56 42.70 9.42 3.57
N THR A 57 43.46 10.37 3.02
CA THR A 57 43.06 11.16 1.85
C THR A 57 43.72 10.65 0.57
N PHE A 58 42.93 10.29 -0.44
CA PHE A 58 43.41 9.86 -1.75
C PHE A 58 43.39 11.04 -2.74
N HIS A 59 44.57 11.42 -3.27
CA HIS A 59 44.69 12.52 -4.23
C HIS A 59 44.77 12.05 -5.67
N GLY A 60 44.05 12.73 -6.57
CA GLY A 60 44.13 12.53 -8.02
C GLY A 60 43.34 11.34 -8.55
N GLY A 61 42.24 10.95 -7.91
CA GLY A 61 41.34 9.90 -8.39
C GLY A 61 41.96 8.50 -8.42
N ILE A 62 42.90 8.25 -7.52
CA ILE A 62 43.69 7.02 -7.48
C ILE A 62 42.89 5.84 -6.90
N ALA A 63 43.40 4.63 -7.11
CA ALA A 63 42.80 3.41 -6.62
C ALA A 63 43.38 2.95 -5.27
N LEU A 64 42.49 2.47 -4.38
CA LEU A 64 42.79 1.62 -3.23
C LEU A 64 42.65 0.16 -3.68
N ASN A 65 43.75 -0.47 -4.05
CA ASN A 65 43.81 -1.84 -4.56
C ASN A 65 44.29 -2.82 -3.48
N GLY A 66 44.36 -4.10 -3.86
CA GLY A 66 44.88 -5.18 -3.04
C GLY A 66 43.78 -6.06 -2.45
N THR A 67 44.18 -7.06 -1.67
CA THR A 67 43.28 -8.05 -1.05
C THR A 67 43.04 -7.81 0.43
N GLY A 68 43.56 -6.70 0.96
CA GLY A 68 43.56 -6.35 2.37
C GLY A 68 42.29 -5.63 2.80
N SER A 69 42.39 -4.98 3.96
CA SER A 69 41.29 -4.20 4.53
C SER A 69 41.75 -2.86 5.10
N VAL A 70 40.90 -1.85 4.97
CA VAL A 70 40.86 -0.69 5.86
C VAL A 70 39.84 -0.96 6.96
N VAL A 71 40.26 -0.84 8.22
CA VAL A 71 39.44 -1.07 9.41
C VAL A 71 39.35 0.23 10.21
N MET A 72 38.16 0.81 10.25
CA MET A 72 37.87 2.00 11.06
C MET A 72 37.26 1.54 12.39
N ASN A 73 37.80 2.01 13.52
CA ASN A 73 37.29 1.63 14.83
C ASN A 73 35.87 2.22 15.08
N ASN A 74 35.21 1.84 16.18
CA ASN A 74 33.88 2.34 16.56
C ASN A 74 33.91 3.78 17.11
N ALA A 75 34.64 4.70 16.50
CA ALA A 75 34.57 6.13 16.84
C ALA A 75 33.33 6.78 16.20
N ALA A 76 33.07 8.04 16.55
CA ALA A 76 32.04 8.83 15.87
C ALA A 76 32.37 8.97 14.36
N PRO A 77 31.37 9.12 13.46
CA PRO A 77 31.61 9.16 12.02
C PRO A 77 32.71 10.13 11.60
N THR A 78 32.75 11.33 12.18
CA THR A 78 33.73 12.38 11.85
C THR A 78 35.15 12.14 12.37
N ALA A 79 35.41 11.06 13.11
CA ALA A 79 36.73 10.78 13.69
C ALA A 79 37.64 9.94 12.79
N ASN A 80 37.09 9.00 12.01
CA ASN A 80 37.82 8.23 11.00
C ASN A 80 37.26 8.60 9.64
N ARG A 81 38.11 9.14 8.75
CA ARG A 81 37.62 9.58 7.44
C ARG A 81 38.48 9.05 6.32
N ILE A 82 37.84 8.57 5.26
CA ILE A 82 38.48 8.29 3.97
C ILE A 82 38.02 9.38 3.01
N LEU A 83 38.96 10.22 2.57
CA LEU A 83 38.66 11.45 1.84
C LEU A 83 39.28 11.45 0.44
N THR A 84 38.84 12.40 -0.39
CA THR A 84 39.39 12.71 -1.70
C THR A 84 39.70 14.20 -1.84
N ASP A 85 40.33 14.61 -2.94
CA ASP A 85 40.69 16.00 -3.27
C ASP A 85 39.76 16.63 -4.32
N GLY A 86 38.45 16.35 -4.22
CA GLY A 86 37.46 16.68 -5.25
C GLY A 86 37.49 15.73 -6.46
N SER A 87 38.17 14.58 -6.33
CA SER A 87 38.27 13.56 -7.36
C SER A 87 37.42 12.32 -7.04
N THR A 88 37.25 11.43 -8.03
CA THR A 88 36.60 10.13 -7.82
C THR A 88 37.65 9.04 -7.57
N MET A 89 37.73 8.51 -6.35
CA MET A 89 38.62 7.40 -6.04
C MET A 89 38.00 6.04 -6.44
N THR A 90 38.85 5.04 -6.70
CA THR A 90 38.38 3.66 -6.97
C THR A 90 38.73 2.74 -5.80
N HIS A 91 37.73 2.09 -5.19
CA HIS A 91 37.95 1.01 -4.24
C HIS A 91 37.97 -0.33 -4.98
N GLY A 92 39.11 -1.02 -4.95
CA GLY A 92 39.40 -2.20 -5.77
C GLY A 92 38.61 -3.45 -5.39
N ALA A 93 38.37 -4.33 -6.36
CA ALA A 93 37.40 -5.42 -6.27
C ALA A 93 37.64 -6.46 -5.17
N ASN A 94 38.89 -6.62 -4.72
CA ASN A 94 39.25 -7.62 -3.70
C ASN A 94 39.52 -6.99 -2.32
N HIS A 95 39.38 -5.67 -2.21
CA HIS A 95 39.68 -4.94 -0.98
C HIS A 95 38.40 -4.76 -0.13
N THR A 96 38.59 -4.62 1.18
CA THR A 96 37.50 -4.38 2.14
C THR A 96 37.67 -3.05 2.86
N ILE A 97 36.62 -2.25 2.96
CA ILE A 97 36.53 -1.15 3.92
C ILE A 97 35.46 -1.55 4.96
N ARG A 98 35.79 -1.51 6.25
CA ARG A 98 34.85 -1.91 7.32
C ARG A 98 35.00 -1.03 8.55
N GLY A 99 33.92 -0.87 9.32
CA GLY A 99 33.95 -0.14 10.58
C GLY A 99 32.84 0.90 10.76
N ALA A 100 33.13 1.92 11.58
CA ALA A 100 32.41 3.19 11.66
C ALA A 100 33.33 4.34 11.25
N GLY A 101 32.76 5.37 10.64
CA GLY A 101 33.53 6.49 10.11
C GLY A 101 32.77 7.20 9.00
N GLN A 102 33.47 8.06 8.27
CA GLN A 102 32.93 8.82 7.16
C GLN A 102 33.72 8.52 5.88
N LEU A 103 33.01 8.38 4.78
CA LEU A 103 33.59 8.35 3.44
C LEU A 103 33.22 9.65 2.73
N LEU A 104 34.21 10.23 2.05
CA LEU A 104 34.12 11.38 1.14
C LEU A 104 33.92 12.75 1.80
N ASP A 105 33.01 12.91 2.79
CA ASP A 105 32.77 14.19 3.52
C ASP A 105 32.55 15.39 2.58
N ASP A 106 31.66 15.23 1.59
CA ASP A 106 31.39 16.21 0.52
C ASP A 106 32.65 16.61 -0.28
N GLY A 107 33.70 15.78 -0.22
CA GLY A 107 35.04 16.05 -0.74
C GLY A 107 35.35 15.34 -2.06
N GLY A 108 34.37 14.69 -2.69
CA GLY A 108 34.51 14.04 -4.01
C GLY A 108 33.65 12.80 -4.19
N GLY A 109 34.11 11.84 -5.01
CA GLY A 109 33.35 10.64 -5.38
C GLY A 109 34.07 9.32 -5.11
N MET A 110 33.33 8.21 -5.20
CA MET A 110 33.90 6.86 -5.06
C MET A 110 33.26 5.87 -6.03
N ILE A 111 34.07 5.03 -6.67
CA ILE A 111 33.64 3.80 -7.35
C ILE A 111 34.00 2.62 -6.45
N ASN A 112 33.00 2.04 -5.77
CA ASN A 112 33.16 0.83 -4.98
C ASN A 112 33.06 -0.42 -5.85
N ASN A 113 34.19 -1.05 -6.21
CA ASN A 113 34.19 -2.39 -6.79
C ASN A 113 34.38 -3.48 -5.72
N GLY A 114 34.85 -3.10 -4.53
CA GLY A 114 35.19 -4.02 -3.43
C GLY A 114 34.03 -4.28 -2.47
N THR A 115 34.36 -4.52 -1.19
CA THR A 115 33.38 -4.78 -0.13
C THR A 115 33.40 -3.67 0.91
N ILE A 116 32.25 -3.06 1.18
CA ILE A 116 32.08 -2.05 2.24
C ILE A 116 31.14 -2.61 3.31
N ILE A 117 31.59 -2.62 4.58
CA ILE A 117 30.83 -3.20 5.70
C ILE A 117 30.67 -2.21 6.85
N ALA A 118 29.43 -1.79 7.14
CA ALA A 118 29.09 -1.05 8.35
C ALA A 118 28.78 -2.03 9.49
N ASP A 119 29.78 -2.35 10.31
CA ASP A 119 29.71 -3.42 11.31
C ASP A 119 29.83 -2.97 12.77
N GLN A 120 29.76 -1.66 13.00
CA GLN A 120 29.91 -1.06 14.32
C GLN A 120 28.60 -0.48 14.86
N ALA A 121 28.64 -0.03 16.11
CA ALA A 121 27.49 0.59 16.77
C ALA A 121 27.28 2.05 16.32
N ASN A 122 28.37 2.75 15.98
CA ASN A 122 28.33 4.01 15.25
C ASN A 122 28.17 3.75 13.75
N ALA A 123 27.60 4.72 13.03
CA ALA A 123 27.31 4.59 11.61
C ALA A 123 28.59 4.66 10.75
N MET A 124 28.51 4.05 9.57
CA MET A 124 29.34 4.45 8.43
C MET A 124 28.56 5.48 7.61
N GLU A 125 29.01 6.71 7.64
CA GLU A 125 28.45 7.82 6.86
C GLU A 125 29.16 7.89 5.50
N ILE A 126 28.39 8.10 4.44
CA ILE A 126 28.90 8.26 3.07
C ILE A 126 28.28 9.53 2.52
N ASP A 127 29.13 10.45 2.13
CA ASP A 127 28.75 11.83 1.78
C ASP A 127 29.52 12.25 0.52
N PRO A 128 29.07 11.83 -0.68
CA PRO A 128 29.71 12.23 -1.94
C PRO A 128 29.38 13.69 -2.28
N ASP A 129 30.31 14.36 -2.97
CA ASP A 129 30.08 15.70 -3.54
C ASP A 129 28.87 15.72 -4.49
N ASP A 130 28.07 16.78 -4.44
CA ASP A 130 26.83 16.93 -5.23
C ASP A 130 27.00 16.75 -6.76
N THR A 131 28.20 16.96 -7.30
CA THR A 131 28.51 16.82 -8.73
C THR A 131 29.13 15.47 -9.08
N LEU A 132 29.67 14.79 -8.09
CA LEU A 132 30.20 13.43 -8.21
C LEU A 132 29.22 12.44 -7.58
N ALA A 133 29.54 11.16 -7.66
CA ALA A 133 28.66 10.12 -7.16
C ALA A 133 29.44 9.11 -6.32
N PHE A 134 28.71 8.44 -5.45
CA PHE A 134 29.09 7.15 -4.94
C PHE A 134 28.50 6.07 -5.85
N THR A 135 29.33 5.39 -6.63
CA THR A 135 28.92 4.28 -7.50
C THR A 135 29.29 2.94 -6.86
N ASN A 136 28.28 2.14 -6.51
CA ASN A 136 28.47 0.78 -6.04
C ASN A 136 28.40 -0.22 -7.21
N ASN A 137 29.53 -0.87 -7.51
CA ASN A 137 29.65 -2.04 -8.38
C ASN A 137 29.97 -3.33 -7.58
N GLY A 138 30.21 -3.18 -6.28
CA GLY A 138 30.66 -4.24 -5.38
C GLY A 138 29.59 -4.59 -4.35
N THR A 139 30.06 -4.91 -3.15
CA THR A 139 29.20 -5.28 -2.02
C THR A 139 29.08 -4.13 -1.03
N MET A 140 27.85 -3.86 -0.59
CA MET A 140 27.57 -3.03 0.59
C MET A 140 26.75 -3.84 1.58
N GLN A 141 27.25 -3.95 2.81
CA GLN A 141 26.62 -4.76 3.86
C GLN A 141 26.59 -4.02 5.20
N ALA A 142 25.42 -3.95 5.82
CA ALA A 142 25.22 -3.38 7.15
C ALA A 142 24.93 -4.50 8.16
N THR A 143 25.86 -4.73 9.09
CA THR A 143 25.74 -5.78 10.12
C THR A 143 25.74 -5.23 11.55
N GLY A 144 26.23 -4.00 11.73
CA GLY A 144 26.27 -3.31 13.03
C GLY A 144 25.02 -2.47 13.25
N THR A 145 24.71 -2.16 14.51
CA THR A 145 23.52 -1.36 14.86
C THR A 145 23.59 0.09 14.40
N GLY A 146 24.78 0.57 14.06
CA GLY A 146 24.99 1.91 13.48
C GLY A 146 24.50 1.98 12.04
N GLY A 147 24.75 0.93 11.25
CA GLY A 147 24.34 0.85 9.86
C GLY A 147 25.02 1.86 8.94
N PHE A 148 24.44 2.08 7.77
CA PHE A 148 24.83 3.13 6.83
C PHE A 148 24.01 4.40 7.03
N LEU A 149 24.65 5.56 6.83
CA LEU A 149 24.00 6.84 6.57
C LEU A 149 24.45 7.34 5.20
N PHE A 150 23.52 7.53 4.29
CA PHE A 150 23.73 8.19 3.00
C PHE A 150 23.38 9.66 3.18
N ASN A 151 24.38 10.52 3.29
CA ASN A 151 24.23 11.93 3.62
C ASN A 151 24.33 12.76 2.34
N GLY A 152 23.19 13.11 1.71
CA GLY A 152 23.17 13.89 0.47
C GLY A 152 23.84 13.22 -0.73
N GLY A 153 23.75 13.86 -1.90
CA GLY A 153 24.41 13.42 -3.12
C GLY A 153 23.80 12.17 -3.80
N THR A 154 24.50 11.70 -4.84
CA THR A 154 24.03 10.60 -5.70
C THR A 154 24.70 9.27 -5.34
N PHE A 155 23.88 8.24 -5.09
CA PHE A 155 24.28 6.86 -4.86
C PHE A 155 23.78 5.96 -6.00
N THR A 156 24.66 5.61 -6.93
CA THR A 156 24.32 4.67 -8.01
C THR A 156 24.56 3.24 -7.56
N ASN A 157 23.52 2.42 -7.54
CA ASN A 157 23.55 1.02 -7.10
C ASN A 157 22.92 0.07 -8.14
N THR A 158 22.90 0.48 -9.41
CA THR A 158 22.26 -0.26 -10.51
C THR A 158 22.77 -1.71 -10.60
N GLY A 159 21.84 -2.67 -10.54
CA GLY A 159 22.13 -4.10 -10.63
C GLY A 159 22.72 -4.73 -9.36
N GLN A 160 22.99 -3.93 -8.33
CA GLN A 160 23.58 -4.38 -7.07
C GLN A 160 22.55 -4.46 -5.94
N THR A 161 22.91 -5.17 -4.86
CA THR A 161 22.12 -5.25 -3.63
C THR A 161 22.85 -4.55 -2.48
N ILE A 162 22.13 -3.72 -1.72
CA ILE A 162 22.55 -3.27 -0.40
C ILE A 162 21.90 -4.21 0.62
N ASP A 163 22.72 -4.93 1.39
CA ASP A 163 22.29 -5.96 2.34
C ASP A 163 22.26 -5.41 3.78
N ILE A 164 21.08 -5.20 4.35
CA ILE A 164 20.86 -4.70 5.70
C ILE A 164 20.42 -5.85 6.60
N GLN A 165 21.33 -6.33 7.44
CA GLN A 165 21.06 -7.48 8.31
C GLN A 165 20.25 -7.12 9.55
N THR A 166 19.82 -8.16 10.28
CA THR A 166 19.06 -8.05 11.52
C THR A 166 19.69 -7.06 12.50
N GLY A 167 18.91 -6.06 12.92
CA GLY A 167 19.32 -5.06 13.90
C GLY A 167 20.17 -3.93 13.32
N SER A 168 20.44 -3.95 12.01
CA SER A 168 21.12 -2.88 11.29
C SER A 168 20.12 -1.95 10.56
N LYS A 169 20.64 -0.94 9.87
CA LYS A 169 19.84 0.03 9.12
C LYS A 169 20.59 0.65 7.95
N LEU A 170 19.83 1.10 6.96
CA LEU A 170 20.26 2.12 6.01
C LEU A 170 19.41 3.37 6.25
N ASN A 171 20.05 4.48 6.56
CA ASN A 171 19.40 5.77 6.64
C ASN A 171 19.65 6.53 5.33
N LEU A 172 18.59 6.81 4.58
CA LEU A 172 18.65 7.71 3.43
C LEU A 172 18.36 9.13 3.91
N GLY A 173 19.40 9.96 3.95
CA GLY A 173 19.35 11.33 4.45
C GLY A 173 18.57 12.29 3.55
N ASP A 174 18.48 13.54 4.00
CA ASP A 174 17.99 14.65 3.18
C ASP A 174 18.79 14.72 1.87
N THR A 175 18.11 15.08 0.78
CA THR A 175 18.63 15.21 -0.60
C THR A 175 19.35 14.01 -1.20
N ALA A 176 19.48 12.88 -0.49
CA ALA A 176 20.07 11.67 -1.03
C ALA A 176 19.27 11.13 -2.22
N LEU A 177 19.94 10.86 -3.33
CA LEU A 177 19.40 10.20 -4.52
C LEU A 177 19.95 8.76 -4.59
N LEU A 178 19.09 7.76 -4.39
CA LEU A 178 19.44 6.37 -4.67
C LEU A 178 19.00 6.00 -6.09
N ASP A 179 19.97 5.72 -6.96
CA ASP A 179 19.75 5.37 -8.36
C ASP A 179 19.99 3.88 -8.63
N GLY A 180 18.88 3.15 -8.71
CA GLY A 180 18.83 1.74 -9.05
C GLY A 180 19.13 0.77 -7.90
N GLY A 181 18.99 -0.51 -8.22
CA GLY A 181 19.41 -1.61 -7.35
C GLY A 181 18.35 -2.11 -6.38
N THR A 182 18.76 -3.07 -5.57
CA THR A 182 17.90 -3.78 -4.61
C THR A 182 18.28 -3.42 -3.18
N LEU A 183 17.28 -3.01 -2.41
CA LEU A 183 17.36 -2.86 -0.97
C LEU A 183 16.85 -4.14 -0.31
N LYS A 184 17.70 -4.81 0.47
CA LYS A 184 17.34 -6.04 1.16
C LYS A 184 17.50 -5.86 2.65
N THR A 185 16.44 -6.08 3.41
CA THR A 185 16.51 -6.16 4.87
C THR A 185 16.20 -7.57 5.37
N THR A 186 16.82 -7.96 6.49
CA THR A 186 16.59 -9.27 7.13
C THR A 186 16.20 -9.06 8.58
N GLY A 187 15.22 -9.83 9.07
CA GLY A 187 14.80 -9.77 10.47
C GLY A 187 14.31 -8.36 10.85
N THR A 188 15.00 -7.71 11.78
CA THR A 188 14.70 -6.34 12.22
C THR A 188 15.56 -5.27 11.50
N GLY A 189 16.23 -5.63 10.40
CA GLY A 189 16.90 -4.66 9.54
C GLY A 189 15.89 -3.76 8.85
N VAL A 190 16.23 -2.49 8.63
CA VAL A 190 15.29 -1.49 8.09
C VAL A 190 15.99 -0.47 7.18
N VAL A 191 15.29 0.00 6.15
CA VAL A 191 15.65 1.22 5.42
C VAL A 191 14.81 2.37 5.98
N ASN A 192 15.44 3.43 6.49
CA ASN A 192 14.73 4.62 6.95
C ASN A 192 14.84 5.73 5.92
N ILE A 193 13.70 6.29 5.55
CA ILE A 193 13.61 7.54 4.79
C ILE A 193 13.66 8.69 5.80
N LEU A 194 14.64 9.58 5.67
CA LEU A 194 14.82 10.71 6.58
C LEU A 194 14.57 12.07 5.93
N GLY A 195 14.46 12.12 4.60
CA GLY A 195 14.21 13.34 3.83
C GLY A 195 12.98 14.10 4.34
N SER A 196 13.07 15.43 4.46
CA SER A 196 11.94 16.26 4.92
C SER A 196 11.71 17.53 4.09
N GLY A 197 10.44 17.87 3.82
CA GLY A 197 10.06 19.09 3.13
C GLY A 197 10.70 19.21 1.73
N PRO A 198 11.18 20.40 1.30
CA PRO A 198 11.75 20.58 -0.04
C PRO A 198 13.10 19.87 -0.26
N ALA A 199 13.73 19.35 0.80
CA ALA A 199 14.99 18.62 0.77
C ALA A 199 14.74 17.09 0.75
N THR A 200 13.86 16.64 -0.13
CA THR A 200 13.31 15.29 -0.13
C THR A 200 14.31 14.23 -0.62
N THR A 201 14.31 13.04 0.01
CA THR A 201 15.02 11.86 -0.49
C THR A 201 14.41 11.38 -1.81
N THR A 202 15.24 11.05 -2.80
CA THR A 202 14.78 10.52 -4.09
C THR A 202 15.22 9.06 -4.28
N LEU A 203 14.30 8.21 -4.73
CA LEU A 203 14.57 6.84 -5.13
C LEU A 203 14.23 6.68 -6.61
N ASN A 204 15.23 6.39 -7.44
CA ASN A 204 15.07 6.19 -8.87
C ASN A 204 15.22 4.71 -9.23
N ASN A 205 14.19 4.07 -9.79
CA ASN A 205 14.24 2.68 -10.28
C ASN A 205 14.73 1.66 -9.22
N VAL A 206 14.24 1.81 -7.99
CA VAL A 206 14.64 0.98 -6.83
C VAL A 206 13.73 -0.25 -6.68
N THR A 207 14.31 -1.35 -6.23
CA THR A 207 13.58 -2.54 -5.78
C THR A 207 13.71 -2.73 -4.28
N LEU A 208 12.60 -2.84 -3.55
CA LEU A 208 12.57 -3.35 -2.18
C LEU A 208 12.33 -4.86 -2.22
N ASP A 209 13.28 -5.65 -1.71
CA ASP A 209 13.26 -7.11 -1.81
C ASP A 209 12.15 -7.75 -0.95
N VAL A 210 11.82 -9.00 -1.26
CA VAL A 210 10.78 -9.75 -0.53
C VAL A 210 11.09 -9.81 0.98
N GLY A 211 10.08 -9.49 1.79
CA GLY A 211 10.21 -9.46 3.25
C GLY A 211 11.08 -8.33 3.81
N SER A 212 11.52 -7.39 2.96
CA SER A 212 12.25 -6.21 3.40
C SER A 212 11.32 -5.10 3.87
N THR A 213 11.82 -4.21 4.72
CA THR A 213 11.05 -3.08 5.28
C THR A 213 11.71 -1.74 4.96
N ALA A 214 10.95 -0.84 4.38
CA ALA A 214 11.23 0.58 4.33
C ALA A 214 10.29 1.32 5.29
N ASN A 215 10.82 2.25 6.06
CA ASN A 215 10.09 3.04 7.05
C ASN A 215 10.24 4.53 6.74
N GLN A 216 9.10 5.19 6.53
CA GLN A 216 9.00 6.62 6.36
C GLN A 216 8.25 7.19 7.57
N GLY A 217 9.01 7.85 8.46
CA GLY A 217 8.48 8.37 9.72
C GLY A 217 7.74 9.70 9.57
N ASN A 218 7.16 10.17 10.67
CA ASN A 218 6.48 11.47 10.72
C ASN A 218 7.32 12.60 10.10
N THR A 219 6.67 13.46 9.30
CA THR A 219 7.28 14.63 8.61
C THR A 219 8.33 14.30 7.55
N THR A 220 8.52 13.02 7.24
CA THR A 220 9.45 12.64 6.18
C THR A 220 8.72 12.44 4.87
N ASP A 221 9.37 12.84 3.79
CA ASP A 221 8.86 12.82 2.44
C ASP A 221 9.82 12.00 1.55
N SER A 222 9.28 11.34 0.53
CA SER A 222 10.05 10.66 -0.50
C SER A 222 9.53 10.97 -1.89
N ILE A 223 10.45 11.04 -2.84
CA ILE A 223 10.16 11.16 -4.26
C ILE A 223 10.59 9.87 -4.96
N ILE A 224 9.65 9.22 -5.62
CA ILE A 224 9.90 8.08 -6.49
C ILE A 224 9.99 8.57 -7.93
N THR A 225 11.09 8.22 -8.59
CA THR A 225 11.31 8.39 -10.04
C THR A 225 11.66 7.05 -10.67
N GLY A 226 11.51 6.91 -11.99
CA GLY A 226 11.88 5.69 -12.71
C GLY A 226 11.12 4.40 -12.33
N GLY A 227 10.15 4.48 -11.40
CA GLY A 227 9.39 3.35 -10.86
C GLY A 227 9.92 2.82 -9.52
N LEU A 228 9.03 2.16 -8.78
CA LEU A 228 9.34 1.43 -7.56
C LEU A 228 8.83 0.00 -7.69
N THR A 229 9.69 -0.99 -7.52
CA THR A 229 9.28 -2.39 -7.35
C THR A 229 9.31 -2.74 -5.87
N ASN A 230 8.15 -2.71 -5.22
CA ASN A 230 8.01 -3.05 -3.82
C ASN A 230 7.54 -4.50 -3.66
N ASN A 231 8.45 -5.41 -3.30
CA ASN A 231 8.12 -6.78 -2.90
C ASN A 231 8.07 -6.97 -1.37
N GLY A 232 8.37 -5.92 -0.62
CA GLY A 232 8.41 -5.90 0.84
C GLY A 232 7.27 -5.07 1.43
N THR A 233 7.56 -4.37 2.52
CA THR A 233 6.63 -3.47 3.19
C THR A 233 7.22 -2.06 3.23
N TRP A 234 6.49 -1.10 2.66
CA TRP A 234 6.78 0.32 2.79
C TRP A 234 5.81 0.93 3.82
N GLU A 235 6.33 1.27 4.99
CA GLU A 235 5.53 1.84 6.08
C GLU A 235 5.50 3.36 5.99
N LEU A 236 4.28 3.94 5.93
CA LEU A 236 4.03 5.36 6.15
C LEU A 236 3.56 5.55 7.60
N ASN A 237 4.49 5.96 8.45
CA ASN A 237 4.34 6.05 9.90
C ASN A 237 4.22 7.52 10.37
N GLY A 238 3.39 8.29 9.68
CA GLY A 238 3.04 9.65 10.09
C GLY A 238 2.29 9.67 11.43
N THR A 239 2.30 10.80 12.12
CA THR A 239 1.60 10.95 13.42
C THR A 239 0.71 12.18 13.46
N ASN A 240 1.23 13.35 13.08
CA ASN A 240 0.54 14.63 13.28
C ASN A 240 0.79 15.66 12.18
N SER A 241 1.59 15.32 11.16
CA SER A 241 1.94 16.19 10.05
C SER A 241 2.10 15.35 8.79
N PRO A 242 1.92 15.94 7.60
CA PRO A 242 2.09 15.23 6.35
C PRO A 242 3.37 14.40 6.30
N THR A 243 3.23 13.20 5.76
CA THR A 243 4.28 12.22 5.50
C THR A 243 4.00 11.68 4.11
N ASP A 244 4.75 12.15 3.12
CA ASP A 244 4.36 12.07 1.72
C ASP A 244 5.19 11.04 0.93
N LEU A 245 4.53 10.08 0.29
CA LEU A 245 5.12 9.23 -0.74
C LEU A 245 4.70 9.75 -2.12
N THR A 246 5.60 10.39 -2.84
CA THR A 246 5.27 11.09 -4.09
C THR A 246 5.85 10.40 -5.32
N PHE A 247 5.01 10.07 -6.30
CA PHE A 247 5.42 9.48 -7.58
C PHE A 247 5.51 10.54 -8.68
N HIS A 248 6.66 10.66 -9.34
CA HIS A 248 6.89 11.63 -10.42
C HIS A 248 7.02 10.94 -11.78
N GLY A 249 6.41 11.52 -12.82
CA GLY A 249 6.62 11.12 -14.22
C GLY A 249 5.75 9.96 -14.72
N GLY A 250 4.59 9.70 -14.12
CA GLY A 250 3.63 8.70 -14.62
C GLY A 250 4.12 7.27 -14.47
N ILE A 251 4.72 6.97 -13.32
CA ILE A 251 5.44 5.73 -13.06
C ILE A 251 4.58 4.66 -12.37
N ALA A 252 5.10 3.45 -12.32
CA ALA A 252 4.43 2.33 -11.68
C ALA A 252 4.96 2.06 -10.27
N LEU A 253 4.03 1.75 -9.36
CA LEU A 253 4.26 1.04 -8.10
C LEU A 253 3.97 -0.44 -8.34
N ASN A 254 5.02 -1.21 -8.60
CA ASN A 254 4.95 -2.64 -8.92
C ASN A 254 5.40 -3.50 -7.74
N GLY A 255 5.37 -4.82 -7.94
CA GLY A 255 5.84 -5.82 -6.99
C GLY A 255 4.68 -6.54 -6.29
N THR A 256 5.03 -7.39 -5.34
CA THR A 256 4.08 -8.24 -4.59
C THR A 256 3.89 -7.79 -3.14
N GLY A 257 4.48 -6.66 -2.78
CA GLY A 257 4.52 -6.12 -1.43
C GLY A 257 3.34 -5.22 -1.11
N SER A 258 3.49 -4.42 -0.05
CA SER A 258 2.50 -3.43 0.34
C SER A 258 3.08 -2.08 0.74
N VAL A 259 2.30 -1.03 0.51
CA VAL A 259 2.41 0.25 1.22
C VAL A 259 1.40 0.22 2.37
N VAL A 260 1.89 0.37 3.60
CA VAL A 260 1.08 0.32 4.82
C VAL A 260 1.06 1.68 5.47
N MET A 261 -0.10 2.34 5.48
CA MET A 261 -0.30 3.60 6.18
C MET A 261 -0.85 3.33 7.58
N ASN A 262 -0.17 3.83 8.61
CA ASN A 262 -0.66 3.64 9.97
C ASN A 262 -2.01 4.35 10.21
N ASN A 263 -2.64 4.08 11.35
CA ASN A 263 -3.95 4.64 11.72
C ASN A 263 -3.89 6.12 12.14
N ALA A 264 -3.14 6.97 11.44
CA ALA A 264 -3.14 8.40 11.66
C ALA A 264 -4.39 9.06 11.04
N ALA A 265 -4.58 10.36 11.32
CA ALA A 265 -5.65 11.12 10.69
C ALA A 265 -5.50 11.14 9.15
N PRO A 266 -6.59 11.22 8.36
CA PRO A 266 -6.54 11.02 6.91
C PRO A 266 -5.56 11.94 6.17
N SER A 267 -5.35 13.17 6.66
CA SER A 267 -4.44 14.14 6.03
C SER A 267 -2.96 13.95 6.39
N VAL A 268 -2.59 12.89 7.10
CA VAL A 268 -1.23 12.66 7.62
C VAL A 268 -0.42 11.81 6.67
N ASN A 269 -0.80 10.55 6.43
CA ASN A 269 -0.12 9.70 5.46
C ASN A 269 -0.72 9.94 4.09
N ARG A 270 0.12 10.30 3.12
CA ARG A 270 -0.36 10.69 1.80
C ARG A 270 0.44 10.04 0.69
N ILE A 271 -0.27 9.55 -0.32
CA ILE A 271 0.32 9.16 -1.61
C ILE A 271 -0.03 10.26 -2.61
N LEU A 272 0.97 10.80 -3.29
CA LEU A 272 0.83 11.92 -4.22
C LEU A 272 1.45 11.62 -5.59
N THR A 273 1.09 12.44 -6.56
CA THR A 273 1.74 12.51 -7.87
C THR A 273 2.05 13.96 -8.24
N ASP A 274 2.89 14.18 -9.25
CA ASP A 274 3.16 15.48 -9.87
C ASP A 274 2.07 15.93 -10.87
N GLY A 275 0.85 15.39 -10.74
CA GLY A 275 -0.23 15.53 -11.72
C GLY A 275 -0.20 14.48 -12.82
N SER A 276 0.84 13.65 -12.88
CA SER A 276 0.83 12.46 -13.73
C SER A 276 -0.06 11.35 -13.16
N THR A 277 -0.37 10.35 -14.01
CA THR A 277 -1.13 9.17 -13.58
C THR A 277 -0.17 8.07 -13.15
N MET A 278 -0.22 7.66 -11.87
CA MET A 278 0.54 6.51 -11.40
C MET A 278 -0.18 5.20 -11.73
N THR A 279 0.58 4.14 -11.99
CA THR A 279 0.03 2.78 -12.14
C THR A 279 0.30 1.97 -10.88
N HIS A 280 -0.74 1.52 -10.20
CA HIS A 280 -0.62 0.57 -9.08
C HIS A 280 -0.73 -0.86 -9.61
N GLY A 281 0.35 -1.65 -9.43
CA GLY A 281 0.53 -2.97 -10.01
C GLY A 281 -0.41 -4.04 -9.44
N ALA A 282 -0.72 -5.06 -10.25
CA ALA A 282 -1.80 -6.01 -9.98
C ALA A 282 -1.62 -6.92 -8.75
N ASN A 283 -0.38 -7.12 -8.30
CA ASN A 283 -0.07 -7.97 -7.14
C ASN A 283 0.30 -7.17 -5.89
N HIS A 284 0.20 -5.84 -5.94
CA HIS A 284 0.58 -4.95 -4.86
C HIS A 284 -0.64 -4.49 -4.08
N THR A 285 -0.44 -4.16 -2.80
CA THR A 285 -1.47 -3.65 -1.89
C THR A 285 -1.11 -2.25 -1.38
N ILE A 286 -2.05 -1.33 -1.43
CA ILE A 286 -2.01 -0.08 -0.64
C ILE A 286 -3.07 -0.22 0.45
N GLU A 287 -2.66 -0.16 1.71
CA GLU A 287 -3.56 -0.39 2.84
C GLU A 287 -3.37 0.61 3.97
N GLY A 288 -4.38 0.74 4.84
CA GLY A 288 -4.30 1.53 6.06
C GLY A 288 -5.30 2.68 6.16
N ALA A 289 -4.86 3.79 6.77
CA ALA A 289 -5.58 5.06 6.83
C ALA A 289 -4.73 6.21 6.26
N GLY A 290 -5.34 7.15 5.55
CA GLY A 290 -4.61 8.23 4.90
C GLY A 290 -5.36 8.82 3.71
N GLN A 291 -4.60 9.40 2.79
CA GLN A 291 -5.12 10.00 1.56
C GLN A 291 -4.32 9.54 0.33
N ILE A 292 -5.04 9.18 -0.73
CA ILE A 292 -4.49 9.04 -2.07
C ILE A 292 -4.90 10.29 -2.86
N ILE A 293 -3.93 11.18 -3.08
CA ILE A 293 -4.07 12.48 -3.77
C ILE A 293 -3.39 12.38 -5.14
N ALA A 294 -3.96 11.56 -6.01
CA ALA A 294 -3.33 11.23 -7.30
C ALA A 294 -4.36 10.74 -8.32
N SER A 295 -4.05 10.92 -9.60
CA SER A 295 -4.62 10.10 -10.66
C SER A 295 -3.98 8.72 -10.58
N VAL A 296 -4.78 7.66 -10.41
CA VAL A 296 -4.29 6.29 -10.21
C VAL A 296 -5.01 5.33 -11.14
N VAL A 297 -4.25 4.52 -11.88
CA VAL A 297 -4.75 3.26 -12.44
C VAL A 297 -4.48 2.16 -11.44
N ASN A 298 -5.51 1.78 -10.68
CA ASN A 298 -5.46 0.72 -9.69
C ASN A 298 -5.66 -0.64 -10.35
N ASN A 299 -4.60 -1.42 -10.56
CA ASN A 299 -4.73 -2.82 -10.94
C ASN A 299 -4.62 -3.78 -9.74
N GLY A 300 -4.10 -3.29 -8.60
CA GLY A 300 -3.90 -4.05 -7.37
C GLY A 300 -5.05 -3.92 -6.37
N THR A 301 -4.74 -4.00 -5.08
CA THR A 301 -5.72 -3.83 -4.00
C THR A 301 -5.50 -2.52 -3.25
N ILE A 302 -6.54 -1.70 -3.14
CA ILE A 302 -6.60 -0.55 -2.23
C ILE A 302 -7.52 -0.94 -1.06
N HIS A 303 -7.00 -0.94 0.17
CA HIS A 303 -7.67 -1.54 1.32
C HIS A 303 -7.72 -0.61 2.55
N ALA A 304 -8.91 -0.11 2.88
CA ALA A 304 -9.15 0.60 4.14
C ALA A 304 -9.38 -0.41 5.27
N ASN A 305 -8.41 -0.58 6.18
CA ASN A 305 -8.46 -1.59 7.24
C ASN A 305 -8.15 -1.03 8.65
N GLN A 306 -8.24 0.29 8.80
CA GLN A 306 -7.99 1.00 10.05
C GLN A 306 -9.22 1.82 10.45
N SER A 307 -9.34 2.19 11.72
CA SER A 307 -10.51 2.95 12.20
C SER A 307 -10.59 4.36 11.60
N ASN A 308 -9.46 4.99 11.30
CA ASN A 308 -9.43 6.20 10.48
C ASN A 308 -9.60 5.81 9.00
N GLN A 309 -10.26 6.69 8.26
CA GLN A 309 -10.57 6.45 6.85
C GLN A 309 -9.34 6.50 5.94
N LEU A 310 -9.41 5.73 4.87
CA LEU A 310 -8.61 5.92 3.66
C LEU A 310 -9.43 6.73 2.66
N GLN A 311 -8.92 7.89 2.25
CA GLN A 311 -9.60 8.80 1.34
C GLN A 311 -9.03 8.71 -0.07
N LEU A 312 -9.91 8.55 -1.05
CA LEU A 312 -9.61 8.82 -2.46
C LEU A 312 -9.97 10.28 -2.70
N SER A 313 -8.95 11.13 -2.85
CA SER A 313 -9.10 12.59 -2.90
C SER A 313 -8.50 13.13 -4.18
N THR A 314 -9.16 14.10 -4.82
CA THR A 314 -8.73 14.82 -6.05
C THR A 314 -8.42 13.94 -7.26
N ASN A 315 -8.68 14.45 -8.47
CA ASN A 315 -8.45 13.73 -9.72
C ASN A 315 -9.24 12.41 -9.85
N ASN A 316 -9.49 12.00 -11.08
CA ASN A 316 -10.21 10.76 -11.33
C ASN A 316 -9.28 9.54 -11.19
N LYS A 317 -9.86 8.41 -10.83
CA LYS A 317 -9.16 7.13 -10.70
C LYS A 317 -9.73 6.14 -11.69
N THR A 318 -8.92 5.16 -12.08
CA THR A 318 -9.37 3.98 -12.80
C THR A 318 -9.15 2.76 -11.92
N ASN A 319 -10.23 2.13 -11.47
CA ASN A 319 -10.19 0.89 -10.73
C ASN A 319 -10.30 -0.31 -11.70
N ASN A 320 -9.23 -1.07 -11.87
CA ASN A 320 -9.19 -2.36 -12.58
C ASN A 320 -8.95 -3.55 -11.64
N GLY A 321 -8.57 -3.29 -10.38
CA GLY A 321 -8.30 -4.28 -9.35
C GLY A 321 -9.42 -4.37 -8.33
N LEU A 322 -9.07 -4.26 -7.05
CA LEU A 322 -10.00 -4.29 -5.93
C LEU A 322 -9.90 -3.02 -5.10
N MET A 323 -11.05 -2.42 -4.78
CA MET A 323 -11.20 -1.41 -3.75
C MET A 323 -12.00 -2.01 -2.59
N LYS A 324 -11.38 -2.10 -1.41
CA LYS A 324 -11.92 -2.83 -0.25
C LYS A 324 -11.93 -1.99 1.02
N ALA A 325 -12.95 -2.16 1.85
CA ALA A 325 -12.99 -1.72 3.22
C ALA A 325 -13.27 -2.92 4.14
N SER A 326 -12.56 -3.04 5.27
CA SER A 326 -12.84 -4.08 6.25
C SER A 326 -12.51 -3.66 7.68
N SER A 327 -12.87 -4.51 8.64
CA SER A 327 -12.42 -4.38 10.04
C SER A 327 -12.78 -3.02 10.68
N GLY A 328 -13.96 -2.50 10.35
CA GLY A 328 -14.45 -1.19 10.78
C GLY A 328 -13.81 0.00 10.06
N GLY A 329 -12.96 -0.23 9.06
CA GLY A 329 -12.36 0.82 8.27
C GLY A 329 -13.30 1.39 7.21
N THR A 330 -13.03 2.63 6.78
CA THR A 330 -13.82 3.34 5.77
C THR A 330 -12.95 3.68 4.57
N LEU A 331 -13.32 3.20 3.38
CA LEU A 331 -12.82 3.70 2.11
C LEU A 331 -13.79 4.78 1.61
N ARG A 332 -13.33 6.02 1.55
CA ARG A 332 -14.18 7.17 1.17
C ARG A 332 -13.70 7.82 -0.12
N ALA A 333 -14.56 7.90 -1.13
CA ALA A 333 -14.35 8.77 -2.28
C ALA A 333 -14.93 10.15 -1.99
N LEU A 334 -14.09 11.19 -2.03
CA LEU A 334 -14.53 12.57 -1.79
C LEU A 334 -15.19 13.16 -3.05
N THR A 335 -15.96 14.24 -2.87
CA THR A 335 -16.56 15.01 -3.97
C THR A 335 -15.54 15.34 -5.08
N ASP A 336 -16.03 15.35 -6.33
CA ASP A 336 -15.25 15.59 -7.55
C ASP A 336 -14.17 14.53 -7.85
N VAL A 337 -14.40 13.29 -7.40
CA VAL A 337 -13.58 12.13 -7.74
C VAL A 337 -14.45 11.11 -8.48
N ASP A 338 -14.32 11.04 -9.80
CA ASP A 338 -14.93 9.95 -10.56
C ASP A 338 -14.00 8.73 -10.57
N ILE A 339 -14.60 7.54 -10.61
CA ILE A 339 -13.87 6.28 -10.62
C ILE A 339 -14.43 5.38 -11.70
N ASP A 340 -13.67 5.18 -12.77
CA ASP A 340 -14.02 4.29 -13.88
C ASP A 340 -13.30 2.94 -13.79
N GLY A 341 -13.61 2.01 -14.70
CA GLY A 341 -12.79 0.83 -14.95
C GLY A 341 -13.50 -0.51 -14.84
N THR A 342 -12.74 -1.56 -14.55
CA THR A 342 -13.21 -2.96 -14.56
C THR A 342 -13.14 -3.66 -13.21
N GLY A 343 -12.64 -2.96 -12.21
CA GLY A 343 -12.35 -3.47 -10.88
C GLY A 343 -13.60 -3.64 -10.02
N SER A 344 -13.45 -4.47 -8.99
CA SER A 344 -14.51 -4.79 -8.02
C SER A 344 -14.42 -3.94 -6.77
N TRP A 345 -15.51 -3.97 -6.01
CA TRP A 345 -15.69 -3.26 -4.75
C TRP A 345 -16.14 -4.22 -3.65
N GLU A 346 -15.59 -4.09 -2.45
CA GLU A 346 -15.91 -4.97 -1.33
C GLU A 346 -15.93 -4.23 0.01
N ALA A 347 -17.10 -4.16 0.64
CA ALA A 347 -17.28 -3.74 2.03
C ALA A 347 -17.46 -5.00 2.88
N ASP A 348 -16.43 -5.41 3.61
CA ASP A 348 -16.38 -6.68 4.37
C ASP A 348 -16.15 -6.39 5.87
N GLY A 349 -17.24 -6.11 6.59
CA GLY A 349 -17.20 -5.58 7.95
C GLY A 349 -16.57 -4.18 8.03
N GLY A 350 -16.48 -3.47 6.91
CA GLY A 350 -16.05 -2.07 6.80
C GLY A 350 -16.98 -1.30 5.86
N LYS A 351 -16.69 -0.01 5.63
CA LYS A 351 -17.57 0.87 4.86
C LYS A 351 -16.94 1.37 3.57
N ILE A 352 -17.70 1.30 2.47
CA ILE A 352 -17.46 2.09 1.25
C ILE A 352 -18.41 3.28 1.27
N GLN A 353 -17.86 4.49 1.25
CA GLN A 353 -18.63 5.73 1.26
C GLN A 353 -18.30 6.57 0.02
N LEU A 354 -19.32 6.91 -0.77
CA LEU A 354 -19.20 7.80 -1.91
C LEU A 354 -19.89 9.14 -1.60
N ASP A 355 -19.14 10.23 -1.60
CA ASP A 355 -19.65 11.57 -1.33
C ASP A 355 -20.43 12.15 -2.52
N SER A 356 -21.18 13.23 -2.27
CA SER A 356 -21.97 13.93 -3.29
C SER A 356 -21.16 14.25 -4.54
N GLY A 357 -21.75 13.92 -5.69
CA GLY A 357 -21.19 14.18 -7.01
C GLY A 357 -20.16 13.16 -7.49
N VAL A 358 -19.80 12.16 -6.69
CA VAL A 358 -18.96 11.04 -7.13
C VAL A 358 -19.73 10.17 -8.14
N ASP A 359 -19.11 9.89 -9.28
CA ASP A 359 -19.61 8.93 -10.27
C ASP A 359 -18.68 7.72 -10.40
N VAL A 360 -19.18 6.54 -10.05
CA VAL A 360 -18.45 5.27 -10.18
C VAL A 360 -18.97 4.48 -11.38
N THR A 361 -18.16 4.41 -12.42
CA THR A 361 -18.45 3.74 -13.71
C THR A 361 -17.68 2.44 -13.88
N THR A 362 -17.65 1.59 -12.84
CA THR A 362 -16.96 0.30 -12.86
C THR A 362 -17.83 -0.87 -13.34
N THR A 363 -17.21 -1.90 -13.92
CA THR A 363 -17.93 -3.12 -14.36
C THR A 363 -17.73 -4.34 -13.46
N GLY A 364 -16.86 -4.25 -12.44
CA GLY A 364 -16.66 -5.32 -11.47
C GLY A 364 -17.84 -5.51 -10.51
N SER A 365 -17.80 -6.59 -9.74
CA SER A 365 -18.85 -6.90 -8.76
C SER A 365 -18.75 -6.00 -7.54
N ILE A 366 -19.88 -5.73 -6.90
CA ILE A 366 -20.01 -5.01 -5.64
C ILE A 366 -20.44 -6.02 -4.57
N LYS A 367 -19.70 -6.09 -3.46
CA LYS A 367 -19.98 -7.00 -2.36
C LYS A 367 -20.08 -6.24 -1.05
N VAL A 368 -21.13 -6.51 -0.28
CA VAL A 368 -21.38 -5.95 1.04
C VAL A 368 -21.63 -7.10 2.00
N LEU A 369 -20.64 -7.40 2.85
CA LEU A 369 -20.54 -8.65 3.60
C LEU A 369 -20.16 -8.38 5.06
N ASN A 370 -20.50 -9.31 5.94
CA ASN A 370 -20.03 -9.44 7.32
C ASN A 370 -20.16 -8.15 8.15
N GLY A 371 -21.28 -7.42 8.05
CA GLY A 371 -21.41 -6.12 8.73
C GLY A 371 -20.89 -4.93 7.92
N GLY A 372 -20.60 -5.13 6.63
CA GLY A 372 -20.11 -4.09 5.74
C GLY A 372 -21.22 -3.12 5.32
N GLU A 373 -20.83 -1.90 4.96
CA GLU A 373 -21.76 -0.84 4.57
C GLU A 373 -21.39 -0.26 3.21
N LEU A 374 -22.38 -0.09 2.34
CA LEU A 374 -22.28 0.73 1.13
C LEU A 374 -23.15 1.97 1.28
N GLU A 375 -22.51 3.13 1.35
CA GLU A 375 -23.16 4.43 1.55
C GLU A 375 -22.96 5.31 0.31
N LEU A 376 -24.06 5.65 -0.37
CA LEU A 376 -24.08 6.52 -1.55
C LEU A 376 -24.78 7.84 -1.26
N ASN A 377 -24.01 8.89 -0.97
CA ASN A 377 -24.53 10.20 -0.61
C ASN A 377 -24.69 11.10 -1.83
N SER A 378 -25.80 11.02 -2.57
CA SER A 378 -25.95 11.76 -3.85
C SER A 378 -24.82 11.42 -4.84
N ALA A 379 -24.44 10.15 -4.88
CA ALA A 379 -23.38 9.58 -5.68
C ALA A 379 -23.90 8.39 -6.50
N ASN A 380 -23.41 8.22 -7.73
CA ASN A 380 -23.84 7.13 -8.59
C ASN A 380 -22.81 6.01 -8.60
N MET A 381 -23.29 4.77 -8.70
CA MET A 381 -22.42 3.61 -8.82
C MET A 381 -22.94 2.63 -9.87
N THR A 382 -22.01 2.05 -10.62
CA THR A 382 -22.29 0.96 -11.54
C THR A 382 -21.45 -0.27 -11.20
N GLY A 383 -21.99 -1.44 -11.56
CA GLY A 383 -21.33 -2.72 -11.33
C GLY A 383 -21.89 -3.84 -12.21
N SER A 384 -21.28 -5.01 -12.13
CA SER A 384 -21.88 -6.25 -12.66
C SER A 384 -22.96 -6.74 -11.73
N ASP A 385 -22.57 -7.39 -10.64
CA ASP A 385 -23.50 -7.88 -9.62
C ASP A 385 -23.39 -7.03 -8.35
N LEU A 386 -24.50 -6.90 -7.62
CA LEU A 386 -24.52 -6.47 -6.23
C LEU A 386 -24.91 -7.66 -5.35
N THR A 387 -24.03 -8.07 -4.45
CA THR A 387 -24.29 -9.14 -3.46
C THR A 387 -24.20 -8.59 -2.05
N VAL A 388 -25.25 -8.80 -1.26
CA VAL A 388 -25.33 -8.35 0.13
C VAL A 388 -25.67 -9.52 1.05
N ASP A 389 -24.88 -9.77 2.09
CA ASP A 389 -25.21 -10.81 3.06
C ASP A 389 -26.16 -10.33 4.15
N SER A 390 -26.53 -11.22 5.08
CA SER A 390 -27.50 -10.93 6.13
C SER A 390 -27.04 -9.88 7.15
N GLY A 391 -25.76 -9.51 7.14
CA GLY A 391 -25.25 -8.43 7.98
C GLY A 391 -24.84 -7.20 7.17
N GLY A 392 -25.00 -7.20 5.85
CA GLY A 392 -24.65 -6.06 5.02
C GLY A 392 -25.66 -4.92 5.14
N ILE A 393 -25.18 -3.69 5.00
CA ILE A 393 -25.96 -2.46 5.11
C ILE A 393 -25.87 -1.70 3.78
N LEU A 394 -27.01 -1.25 3.28
CA LEU A 394 -27.15 -0.35 2.16
C LEU A 394 -27.77 0.97 2.64
N ASP A 395 -27.10 2.08 2.37
CA ASP A 395 -27.66 3.44 2.52
C ASP A 395 -27.50 4.16 1.17
N ILE A 396 -28.56 4.09 0.36
CA ILE A 396 -28.52 4.51 -1.04
C ILE A 396 -29.35 5.79 -1.23
N ASN A 397 -28.68 6.93 -1.33
CA ASN A 397 -29.30 8.23 -1.58
C ASN A 397 -28.98 8.80 -2.98
N SER A 398 -29.02 7.95 -4.03
CA SER A 398 -28.95 8.36 -5.46
C SER A 398 -29.25 7.23 -6.46
N GLY A 399 -28.28 6.41 -6.86
CA GLY A 399 -28.52 5.44 -7.93
C GLY A 399 -27.44 4.38 -8.05
N ILE A 400 -27.89 3.13 -8.21
CA ILE A 400 -27.05 2.00 -8.58
C ILE A 400 -27.54 1.44 -9.92
N ALA A 401 -26.64 1.27 -10.89
CA ALA A 401 -26.95 0.57 -12.14
C ALA A 401 -26.12 -0.72 -12.29
N LEU A 402 -26.82 -1.85 -12.43
CA LEU A 402 -26.22 -3.17 -12.50
C LEU A 402 -26.39 -3.78 -13.89
N SER A 403 -25.34 -4.40 -14.40
CA SER A 403 -25.41 -5.21 -15.64
C SER A 403 -25.72 -6.68 -15.39
N GLY A 404 -25.73 -7.11 -14.13
CA GLY A 404 -26.00 -8.46 -13.66
C GLY A 404 -27.05 -8.46 -12.55
N ASN A 405 -26.82 -9.29 -11.54
CA ASN A 405 -27.79 -9.63 -10.51
C ASN A 405 -27.77 -8.65 -9.33
N TYR A 406 -28.92 -8.50 -8.68
CA TYR A 406 -29.02 -7.97 -7.33
C TYR A 406 -29.49 -9.08 -6.40
N LEU A 407 -28.59 -9.55 -5.53
CA LEU A 407 -28.83 -10.65 -4.60
C LEU A 407 -28.58 -10.16 -3.17
N TYR A 408 -29.54 -10.35 -2.27
CA TYR A 408 -29.34 -9.98 -0.86
C TYR A 408 -30.03 -10.95 0.09
N SER A 409 -29.47 -11.12 1.29
CA SER A 409 -30.08 -11.93 2.37
C SER A 409 -30.26 -11.12 3.65
N ILE A 410 -30.36 -9.80 3.55
CA ILE A 410 -30.64 -8.87 4.65
C ILE A 410 -31.98 -9.25 5.29
N THR A 411 -32.05 -9.28 6.62
CA THR A 411 -33.28 -9.62 7.35
C THR A 411 -33.88 -8.47 8.15
N ASP A 412 -33.15 -7.37 8.31
CA ASP A 412 -33.64 -6.15 8.93
C ASP A 412 -33.84 -5.09 7.85
N GLU A 413 -35.07 -4.63 7.65
CA GLU A 413 -35.40 -3.67 6.60
C GLU A 413 -34.67 -2.34 6.78
N SER A 414 -34.26 -1.99 8.01
CA SER A 414 -33.49 -0.77 8.28
C SER A 414 -32.04 -0.84 7.82
N ASP A 415 -31.54 -2.02 7.45
CA ASP A 415 -30.21 -2.18 6.84
C ASP A 415 -30.27 -2.09 5.31
N ALA A 416 -31.44 -1.88 4.70
CA ALA A 416 -31.62 -1.75 3.26
C ALA A 416 -32.32 -0.43 2.89
N GLU A 417 -31.73 0.70 3.28
CA GLU A 417 -32.33 2.02 3.08
C GLU A 417 -32.12 2.54 1.65
N TRP A 418 -33.24 2.80 0.97
CA TRP A 418 -33.32 3.43 -0.35
C TRP A 418 -33.98 4.80 -0.22
N GLY A 419 -33.19 5.86 -0.28
CA GLY A 419 -33.65 7.23 -0.07
C GLY A 419 -34.63 7.73 -1.13
N ALA A 420 -35.30 8.86 -0.88
CA ALA A 420 -36.38 9.38 -1.73
C ALA A 420 -36.00 9.75 -3.18
N SER A 421 -34.70 9.82 -3.50
CA SER A 421 -34.19 10.04 -4.86
C SER A 421 -33.46 8.81 -5.40
N SER A 422 -33.60 7.66 -4.74
CA SER A 422 -32.83 6.46 -5.02
C SER A 422 -33.39 5.69 -6.22
N THR A 423 -32.50 5.14 -7.02
CA THR A 423 -32.84 4.31 -8.19
C THR A 423 -32.02 3.04 -8.18
N LEU A 424 -32.67 1.90 -8.41
CA LEU A 424 -32.01 0.67 -8.80
C LEU A 424 -32.28 0.45 -10.28
N GLN A 425 -31.24 0.53 -11.12
CA GLN A 425 -31.35 0.22 -12.53
C GLN A 425 -30.74 -1.15 -12.84
N MET A 426 -31.52 -2.02 -13.47
CA MET A 426 -31.08 -3.35 -13.90
C MET A 426 -31.02 -3.43 -15.43
N ASN A 427 -29.81 -3.56 -15.96
CA ASN A 427 -29.50 -3.56 -17.40
C ASN A 427 -29.20 -4.97 -17.96
N GLY A 428 -29.17 -5.99 -17.09
CA GLY A 428 -28.75 -7.34 -17.48
C GLY A 428 -29.78 -8.08 -18.35
N PHE A 429 -29.26 -8.91 -19.25
CA PHE A 429 -30.07 -9.89 -20.00
C PHE A 429 -30.00 -11.24 -19.29
N ASN A 430 -31.14 -11.74 -18.79
CA ASN A 430 -31.24 -12.84 -17.83
C ASN A 430 -30.51 -12.55 -16.51
N SER A 431 -30.67 -11.33 -15.99
CA SER A 431 -30.27 -11.02 -14.61
C SER A 431 -31.37 -11.36 -13.62
N PHE A 432 -31.00 -11.45 -12.35
CA PHE A 432 -31.89 -11.86 -11.28
C PHE A 432 -31.99 -10.79 -10.19
N LEU A 433 -33.20 -10.61 -9.67
CA LEU A 433 -33.56 -9.66 -8.62
C LEU A 433 -34.16 -10.43 -7.45
N GLU A 434 -33.45 -10.46 -6.33
CA GLU A 434 -33.94 -11.05 -5.08
C GLU A 434 -35.07 -10.21 -4.47
N LEU A 435 -36.07 -10.90 -3.92
CA LEU A 435 -37.20 -10.32 -3.20
C LEU A 435 -37.01 -10.44 -1.69
N GLY A 436 -37.56 -9.50 -0.93
CA GLY A 436 -37.41 -9.50 0.52
C GLY A 436 -38.61 -8.94 1.28
N GLY A 437 -39.58 -8.33 0.59
CA GLY A 437 -40.74 -7.73 1.24
C GLY A 437 -41.79 -8.77 1.65
N ASN A 438 -42.50 -8.51 2.74
CA ASN A 438 -43.68 -9.26 3.12
C ASN A 438 -44.79 -9.05 2.08
N ASP A 439 -45.45 -10.14 1.68
CA ASP A 439 -46.53 -10.09 0.69
C ASP A 439 -47.87 -9.56 1.27
N LEU A 440 -47.95 -8.23 1.38
CA LEU A 440 -49.12 -7.45 1.79
C LEU A 440 -50.00 -7.05 0.59
N GLY A 441 -49.98 -7.82 -0.50
CA GLY A 441 -50.82 -7.57 -1.66
C GLY A 441 -52.30 -7.53 -1.35
N THR A 442 -53.03 -6.60 -1.95
CA THR A 442 -54.51 -6.60 -1.91
C THR A 442 -55.13 -7.12 -3.20
N ASP A 443 -54.43 -6.97 -4.33
CA ASP A 443 -54.76 -7.58 -5.63
C ASP A 443 -53.48 -7.89 -6.43
N PRO A 444 -52.91 -9.10 -6.27
CA PRO A 444 -51.68 -9.51 -6.98
C PRO A 444 -51.83 -9.52 -8.51
N PHE A 445 -53.04 -9.73 -9.02
CA PHE A 445 -53.28 -9.79 -10.47
C PHE A 445 -53.19 -8.40 -11.12
N ASN A 446 -53.57 -7.36 -10.39
CA ASN A 446 -53.49 -5.97 -10.85
C ASN A 446 -52.34 -5.20 -10.18
N HIS A 447 -51.36 -5.89 -9.60
CA HIS A 447 -50.17 -5.31 -8.95
C HIS A 447 -50.48 -4.25 -7.88
N THR A 448 -51.60 -4.43 -7.15
CA THR A 448 -52.03 -3.48 -6.11
C THR A 448 -51.65 -3.98 -4.72
N GLY A 449 -50.74 -3.27 -4.06
CA GLY A 449 -50.27 -3.55 -2.69
C GLY A 449 -51.03 -2.76 -1.62
N ASP A 450 -50.97 -3.19 -0.36
CA ASP A 450 -51.30 -2.34 0.79
C ASP A 450 -50.25 -1.22 0.95
N PHE A 451 -50.66 -0.06 1.46
CA PHE A 451 -49.76 1.08 1.66
C PHE A 451 -48.60 0.76 2.63
N LEU A 452 -48.81 -0.17 3.56
CA LEU A 452 -47.77 -0.63 4.49
C LEU A 452 -46.66 -1.42 3.82
N GLY A 453 -46.91 -2.00 2.63
CA GLY A 453 -45.87 -2.70 1.88
C GLY A 453 -44.89 -1.77 1.17
N PHE A 454 -45.22 -0.48 1.03
CA PHE A 454 -44.35 0.55 0.44
C PHE A 454 -43.60 1.37 1.51
N SER A 455 -43.35 0.78 2.68
CA SER A 455 -42.58 1.41 3.73
C SER A 455 -42.03 0.36 4.69
N ASN A 456 -40.72 0.38 4.92
CA ASN A 456 -40.03 -0.56 5.81
C ASN A 456 -40.35 -2.02 5.43
N ASN A 457 -40.26 -2.33 4.13
CA ASN A 457 -40.59 -3.66 3.59
C ASN A 457 -39.67 -4.04 2.42
N PHE A 458 -38.39 -3.64 2.50
CA PHE A 458 -37.44 -3.71 1.38
C PHE A 458 -37.96 -3.03 0.11
N ASP A 459 -38.75 -1.97 0.26
CA ASP A 459 -39.33 -1.23 -0.84
C ASP A 459 -38.29 -0.38 -1.58
N LEU A 460 -38.40 -0.34 -2.90
CA LEU A 460 -37.56 0.49 -3.75
C LEU A 460 -38.30 1.78 -4.11
N THR A 461 -37.61 2.92 -4.04
CA THR A 461 -38.17 4.19 -4.53
C THR A 461 -38.41 4.13 -6.05
N GLU A 462 -37.39 3.73 -6.82
CA GLU A 462 -37.54 3.50 -8.25
C GLU A 462 -36.75 2.27 -8.70
N LEU A 463 -37.42 1.36 -9.41
CA LEU A 463 -36.78 0.26 -10.14
C LEU A 463 -36.85 0.58 -11.63
N ILE A 464 -35.68 0.64 -12.28
CA ILE A 464 -35.55 0.90 -13.71
C ILE A 464 -35.12 -0.39 -14.41
N ILE A 465 -35.96 -0.86 -15.33
CA ILE A 465 -35.61 -1.96 -16.25
C ILE A 465 -34.99 -1.36 -17.51
N GLY A 466 -33.70 -1.65 -17.72
CA GLY A 466 -32.89 -1.07 -18.80
C GLY A 466 -33.28 -1.54 -20.21
N SER A 467 -32.70 -0.88 -21.22
CA SER A 467 -32.84 -1.28 -22.63
C SER A 467 -32.40 -2.73 -22.85
N ASN A 468 -33.28 -3.53 -23.47
CA ASN A 468 -33.11 -4.95 -23.72
C ASN A 468 -32.84 -5.79 -22.46
N ALA A 469 -33.07 -5.24 -21.26
CA ALA A 469 -32.91 -6.00 -20.03
C ALA A 469 -33.98 -7.09 -19.95
N GLN A 470 -33.61 -8.23 -19.38
CA GLN A 470 -34.53 -9.29 -19.03
C GLN A 470 -34.23 -9.67 -17.58
N VAL A 471 -35.00 -9.09 -16.67
CA VAL A 471 -34.82 -9.22 -15.23
C VAL A 471 -35.80 -10.27 -14.72
N HIS A 472 -35.31 -11.23 -13.93
CA HIS A 472 -36.11 -12.29 -13.34
C HIS A 472 -36.20 -12.10 -11.83
N MET A 473 -37.40 -12.02 -11.29
CA MET A 473 -37.61 -12.04 -9.86
C MET A 473 -37.31 -13.43 -9.29
N ILE A 474 -36.70 -13.47 -8.11
CA ILE A 474 -36.37 -14.69 -7.37
C ILE A 474 -36.54 -14.48 -5.87
N ASP A 475 -36.90 -15.56 -5.18
CA ASP A 475 -36.92 -15.69 -3.73
C ASP A 475 -36.08 -16.93 -3.42
N PHE A 476 -34.77 -16.73 -3.32
CA PHE A 476 -33.83 -17.78 -2.93
C PHE A 476 -33.49 -17.72 -1.46
N PHE A 477 -33.39 -16.52 -0.91
CA PHE A 477 -33.07 -16.29 0.48
C PHE A 477 -34.35 -16.04 1.27
N ASP A 478 -34.36 -16.49 2.52
CA ASP A 478 -35.43 -16.11 3.44
C ASP A 478 -34.98 -14.83 4.12
N ASN A 479 -35.58 -13.71 3.72
CA ASN A 479 -35.29 -12.39 4.29
C ASN A 479 -36.08 -12.15 5.58
N GLY A 480 -36.73 -13.18 6.13
CA GLY A 480 -37.52 -13.11 7.36
C GLY A 480 -38.97 -12.68 7.13
N ASN A 481 -39.36 -12.44 5.88
CA ASN A 481 -40.64 -11.89 5.49
C ASN A 481 -41.54 -12.87 4.72
N ARG A 482 -41.16 -14.15 4.67
CA ARG A 482 -42.02 -15.20 4.13
C ARG A 482 -43.35 -15.27 4.87
N GLY A 483 -44.41 -15.41 4.08
CA GLY A 483 -45.77 -15.43 4.56
C GLY A 483 -46.38 -14.04 4.62
N GLY A 484 -47.38 -13.84 3.76
CA GLY A 484 -48.22 -12.66 3.70
C GLY A 484 -49.67 -13.03 3.41
N ILE A 485 -50.52 -12.02 3.24
CA ILE A 485 -51.96 -12.23 3.00
C ILE A 485 -52.19 -12.84 1.60
N SER A 486 -51.29 -12.55 0.66
CA SER A 486 -51.42 -12.93 -0.75
C SER A 486 -50.52 -14.08 -1.20
N GLY A 487 -49.56 -14.52 -0.38
CA GLY A 487 -48.58 -15.54 -0.78
C GLY A 487 -47.68 -16.05 0.36
N PHE A 488 -46.95 -17.13 0.09
CA PHE A 488 -45.92 -17.66 1.01
C PHE A 488 -44.52 -17.11 0.71
N ALA A 489 -44.23 -16.82 -0.55
CA ALA A 489 -42.97 -16.20 -0.98
C ALA A 489 -42.93 -14.72 -0.59
N GLU A 490 -41.72 -14.16 -0.51
CA GLU A 490 -41.55 -12.71 -0.48
C GLU A 490 -42.05 -12.04 -1.77
N ALA A 491 -42.31 -10.73 -1.69
CA ALA A 491 -42.82 -9.90 -2.78
C ALA A 491 -41.93 -8.66 -3.03
N LEU A 492 -42.06 -8.10 -4.23
CA LEU A 492 -41.40 -6.85 -4.62
C LEU A 492 -42.35 -5.67 -4.49
N TYR A 493 -41.93 -4.65 -3.75
CA TYR A 493 -42.60 -3.36 -3.67
C TYR A 493 -41.72 -2.28 -4.29
N VAL A 494 -42.28 -1.52 -5.21
CA VAL A 494 -41.59 -0.41 -5.88
C VAL A 494 -42.53 0.79 -5.96
N ASP A 495 -42.15 1.96 -5.46
CA ASP A 495 -43.02 3.14 -5.63
C ASP A 495 -43.20 3.47 -7.12
N THR A 496 -42.08 3.61 -7.84
CA THR A 496 -42.10 3.83 -9.30
C THR A 496 -41.38 2.71 -10.06
N LEU A 497 -42.11 1.97 -10.89
CA LEU A 497 -41.54 1.04 -11.85
C LEU A 497 -41.36 1.74 -13.20
N THR A 498 -40.11 1.87 -13.65
CA THR A 498 -39.77 2.50 -14.92
C THR A 498 -39.19 1.48 -15.90
N PHE A 499 -39.69 1.48 -17.13
CA PHE A 499 -39.03 0.82 -18.25
C PHE A 499 -38.32 1.87 -19.08
N TYR A 500 -37.00 1.74 -19.24
CA TYR A 500 -36.18 2.72 -19.95
C TYR A 500 -36.64 2.91 -21.41
N ASP A 501 -37.04 1.81 -22.05
CA ASP A 501 -37.68 1.79 -23.36
C ASP A 501 -38.62 0.56 -23.48
N THR A 502 -39.15 0.30 -24.69
CA THR A 502 -40.10 -0.79 -24.95
C THR A 502 -39.47 -2.18 -25.04
N SER A 503 -38.15 -2.32 -24.90
CA SER A 503 -37.42 -3.57 -25.13
C SER A 503 -37.05 -4.33 -23.85
N GLY A 504 -37.09 -3.66 -22.69
CA GLY A 504 -36.86 -4.29 -21.39
C GLY A 504 -38.08 -5.07 -20.89
N PHE A 505 -37.85 -6.16 -20.16
CA PHE A 505 -38.89 -6.99 -19.54
C PHE A 505 -38.56 -7.30 -18.08
N LEU A 506 -39.57 -7.22 -17.22
CA LEU A 506 -39.54 -7.73 -15.85
C LEU A 506 -40.36 -9.02 -15.82
N ASN A 507 -39.70 -10.14 -15.53
CA ASN A 507 -40.33 -11.44 -15.40
C ASN A 507 -40.57 -11.77 -13.93
N LEU A 508 -41.85 -11.92 -13.58
CA LEU A 508 -42.32 -12.22 -12.22
C LEU A 508 -41.92 -13.62 -11.76
N ASN A 509 -41.73 -14.58 -12.69
CA ASN A 509 -41.31 -15.94 -12.35
C ASN A 509 -42.19 -16.60 -11.26
N GLY A 510 -43.51 -16.36 -11.32
CA GLY A 510 -44.49 -16.84 -10.35
C GLY A 510 -44.50 -16.12 -9.00
N LEU A 511 -43.79 -14.99 -8.86
CA LEU A 511 -43.73 -14.16 -7.66
C LEU A 511 -44.58 -12.89 -7.81
N HIS A 512 -44.78 -12.16 -6.71
CA HIS A 512 -45.67 -10.99 -6.68
C HIS A 512 -44.92 -9.66 -6.73
N LEU A 513 -45.46 -8.73 -7.52
CA LEU A 513 -44.99 -7.36 -7.71
C LEU A 513 -46.13 -6.39 -7.39
N TYR A 514 -45.80 -5.32 -6.68
CA TYR A 514 -46.69 -4.21 -6.36
C TYR A 514 -46.02 -2.87 -6.66
N TYR A 515 -46.72 -1.97 -7.33
CA TYR A 515 -46.22 -0.63 -7.63
C TYR A 515 -47.28 0.47 -7.51
N ASN A 516 -46.86 1.71 -7.20
CA ASN A 516 -47.77 2.87 -7.20
C ASN A 516 -47.83 3.53 -8.58
N THR A 517 -46.69 3.68 -9.25
CA THR A 517 -46.55 4.33 -10.55
C THR A 517 -45.83 3.40 -11.54
N ILE A 518 -46.29 3.39 -12.78
CA ILE A 518 -45.59 2.72 -13.89
C ILE A 518 -45.30 3.72 -15.00
N ASN A 519 -44.02 3.79 -15.39
CA ASN A 519 -43.53 4.52 -16.56
C ASN A 519 -43.12 3.50 -17.63
N GLY A 520 -44.10 2.97 -18.34
CA GLY A 520 -43.92 1.91 -19.34
C GLY A 520 -45.25 1.27 -19.72
N ASP A 521 -45.19 0.09 -20.34
CA ASP A 521 -46.38 -0.68 -20.69
C ASP A 521 -46.46 -1.95 -19.84
N THR A 522 -47.64 -2.30 -19.33
CA THR A 522 -47.83 -3.50 -18.49
C THR A 522 -47.54 -4.80 -19.25
N SER A 523 -47.53 -4.79 -20.59
CA SER A 523 -47.07 -5.93 -21.40
C SER A 523 -45.57 -6.25 -21.26
N GLN A 524 -44.78 -5.34 -20.67
CA GLN A 524 -43.37 -5.57 -20.34
C GLN A 524 -43.21 -6.31 -19.00
N ILE A 525 -44.30 -6.47 -18.24
CA ILE A 525 -44.37 -7.35 -17.08
C ILE A 525 -44.89 -8.70 -17.58
N ILE A 526 -44.04 -9.73 -17.48
CA ILE A 526 -44.36 -11.08 -17.91
C ILE A 526 -44.30 -12.03 -16.73
N ASP A 527 -45.04 -13.13 -16.80
CA ASP A 527 -44.98 -14.18 -15.79
C ASP A 527 -44.78 -15.52 -16.46
N VAL A 528 -43.51 -15.91 -16.58
CA VAL A 528 -43.09 -17.19 -17.13
C VAL A 528 -41.95 -17.75 -16.29
N PRO A 529 -41.78 -19.08 -16.23
CA PRO A 529 -40.64 -19.66 -15.52
C PRO A 529 -39.31 -19.04 -15.99
N ALA A 530 -38.53 -18.54 -15.04
CA ALA A 530 -37.20 -18.00 -15.31
C ALA A 530 -36.25 -19.12 -15.77
N PRO A 531 -35.23 -18.80 -16.60
CA PRO A 531 -34.15 -19.74 -16.84
C PRO A 531 -33.45 -20.07 -15.51
N PRO A 532 -32.80 -21.25 -15.40
CA PRO A 532 -31.95 -21.51 -14.26
C PRO A 532 -30.80 -20.48 -14.24
N LEU A 533 -30.35 -20.12 -13.04
CA LEU A 533 -29.15 -19.31 -12.90
C LEU A 533 -27.97 -19.94 -13.65
N SER A 534 -27.21 -19.09 -14.34
CA SER A 534 -26.04 -19.49 -15.11
C SER A 534 -24.85 -19.90 -14.22
N GLN A 535 -24.88 -19.55 -12.94
CA GLN A 535 -23.90 -19.91 -11.90
C GLN A 535 -24.61 -20.23 -10.58
N PRO A 536 -24.06 -21.10 -9.71
CA PRO A 536 -24.61 -21.29 -8.37
C PRO A 536 -24.68 -19.96 -7.64
N VAL A 537 -25.80 -19.67 -6.97
CA VAL A 537 -25.87 -18.56 -6.02
C VAL A 537 -24.81 -18.84 -4.96
N PRO A 538 -23.80 -17.97 -4.79
CA PRO A 538 -23.01 -18.03 -3.58
C PRO A 538 -24.01 -17.79 -2.45
N GLU A 539 -24.23 -18.77 -1.55
CA GLU A 539 -24.81 -18.41 -0.26
C GLU A 539 -23.94 -17.26 0.26
N PRO A 540 -24.53 -16.11 0.65
CA PRO A 540 -23.81 -15.01 1.23
C PRO A 540 -23.13 -15.59 2.46
N ALA A 541 -21.87 -15.97 2.27
CA ALA A 541 -21.26 -16.92 3.17
C ALA A 541 -21.12 -16.21 4.50
N THR A 542 -21.71 -16.75 5.56
CA THR A 542 -21.10 -16.59 6.87
C THR A 542 -19.70 -17.15 6.72
N VAL A 543 -18.72 -16.30 6.43
CA VAL A 543 -17.32 -16.73 6.33
C VAL A 543 -16.92 -17.09 7.75
N ALA A 544 -17.13 -18.35 8.11
CA ALA A 544 -16.48 -18.95 9.24
C ALA A 544 -14.99 -18.86 8.94
N LEU A 545 -14.35 -17.87 9.56
CA LEU A 545 -12.93 -17.54 9.62
C LEU A 545 -12.02 -18.75 9.32
N LEU A 546 -11.81 -19.08 8.04
CA LEU A 546 -10.73 -19.96 7.62
C LEU A 546 -9.63 -19.05 7.10
N GLY A 547 -8.70 -18.73 8.01
CA GLY A 547 -7.52 -17.95 7.71
C GLY A 547 -6.73 -18.56 6.56
N ILE A 548 -6.50 -17.74 5.55
CA ILE A 548 -5.35 -17.84 4.64
C ILE A 548 -4.83 -16.43 4.40
N GLY A 549 -4.28 -15.86 5.47
CA GLY A 549 -3.29 -14.79 5.44
C GLY A 549 -2.01 -15.33 6.08
N LEU A 550 -1.39 -16.34 5.46
CA LEU A 550 -0.09 -16.86 5.87
C LEU A 550 1.00 -16.03 5.19
N ALA A 551 1.10 -14.77 5.59
CA ALA A 551 2.26 -13.91 5.34
C ALA A 551 2.27 -12.80 6.40
N GLY A 552 3.28 -12.80 7.28
CA GLY A 552 3.59 -11.63 8.13
C GLY A 552 3.17 -11.67 9.61
N LEU A 553 3.49 -12.72 10.37
CA LEU A 553 3.65 -12.58 11.83
C LEU A 553 4.91 -13.33 12.32
N GLY A 554 6.06 -12.75 11.96
CA GLY A 554 7.29 -12.96 12.71
C GLY A 554 7.30 -12.07 13.95
N GLY A 555 7.26 -12.69 15.13
CA GLY A 555 7.88 -12.11 16.34
C GLY A 555 6.97 -11.34 17.31
N ALA A 556 6.30 -12.05 18.22
CA ALA A 556 6.14 -11.64 19.63
C ALA A 556 5.55 -12.77 20.48
N ALA A 557 6.37 -13.76 20.85
CA ALA A 557 5.96 -14.80 21.79
C ALA A 557 5.94 -14.25 23.24
N LEU A 558 4.82 -13.65 23.65
CA LEU A 558 4.59 -13.26 25.04
C LEU A 558 4.16 -14.50 25.87
N ARG A 559 5.12 -15.18 26.50
CA ARG A 559 4.85 -16.28 27.45
C ARG A 559 4.18 -15.74 28.72
N ARG A 560 2.86 -15.91 28.86
CA ARG A 560 2.14 -15.77 30.15
C ARG A 560 2.48 -16.97 31.06
N ARG A 561 3.27 -16.73 32.11
CA ARG A 561 3.46 -17.66 33.25
C ARG A 561 2.19 -17.72 34.09
N ILE A 562 1.47 -18.84 34.05
CA ILE A 562 0.44 -19.16 35.04
C ILE A 562 1.16 -19.63 36.32
N ARG A 563 1.12 -18.80 37.37
CA ARG A 563 1.47 -19.21 38.75
C ARG A 563 0.33 -20.08 39.30
N ARG A 564 0.58 -21.37 39.51
CA ARG A 564 -0.28 -22.23 40.36
C ARG A 564 -0.12 -21.80 41.82
N LYS A 565 -1.20 -21.34 42.45
CA LYS A 565 -1.33 -21.31 43.91
C LYS A 565 -1.38 -22.76 44.40
N ARG A 566 -0.52 -23.12 45.37
CA ARG A 566 -0.69 -24.29 46.23
C ARG A 566 -1.67 -23.88 47.32
N ASP A 567 -2.76 -24.63 47.45
CA ASP A 567 -3.54 -24.66 48.68
C ASP A 567 -2.83 -25.61 49.65
N ASP A 568 -2.29 -25.03 50.72
CA ASP A 568 -1.94 -25.78 51.93
C ASP A 568 -3.24 -26.10 52.65
N ASN A 569 -3.63 -27.37 52.68
CA ASN A 569 -4.59 -27.85 53.66
C ASN A 569 -3.91 -28.87 54.57
N LYS A 570 -3.91 -28.53 55.86
CA LYS A 570 -3.31 -29.30 56.96
C LYS A 570 -4.09 -30.61 57.17
N GLY A 571 -3.35 -31.69 57.25
CA GLY A 571 -3.72 -32.99 57.79
C GLY A 571 -2.43 -33.71 58.18
#